data_AF-A0A1V3WTL6-F1
#
_entry.id   AF-A0A1V3WTL6-F1
#
_cell.length_a   1.000
_cell.length_b   1.000
_cell.length_c   1.000
_cell.angle_alpha   90.00
_cell.angle_beta   90.00
_cell.angle_gamma   90.00
#
_symmetry.space_group_name_H-M   'P 1'
#
loop_
_entity.id
_entity.type
_entity.pdbx_description
1 polymer ?
#
loop_
_entity_poly.entity_id
_entity_poly.type
_entity_poly.pdbx_seq_one_letter_code
_entity_poly.pdbx_strand_id
1 'polypeptide(L)' 'MASSLHSDLGPYGFFQGTCPVITAPVLNVGQKISAANTTCLVGADRLTACIDPILHRGFVLQSSGSWTF' A
#
# COMPACT_ATOMS: atom_id res chain seq x y z
N MET A 1 12.90 1.80 17.60
CA MET A 1 13.53 2.89 16.83
C MET A 1 13.06 2.70 15.40
N ALA A 2 11.98 3.39 15.01
CA ALA A 2 11.38 3.23 13.68
C ALA A 2 12.25 4.01 12.68
N SER A 3 12.96 3.31 11.80
CA SER A 3 13.62 3.97 10.68
C SER A 3 12.53 4.44 9.73
N SER A 4 12.41 5.75 9.56
CA SER A 4 11.58 6.37 8.53
C SER A 4 12.12 5.97 7.17
N LEU A 5 11.63 4.85 6.63
CA LEU A 5 11.93 4.40 5.29
C LEU A 5 11.19 5.31 4.30
N HIS A 6 11.94 6.18 3.62
CA HIS A 6 11.52 7.11 2.56
C HIS A 6 10.45 8.15 2.95
N SER A 7 10.91 9.35 3.33
CA SER A 7 10.10 10.53 3.60
C SER A 7 9.42 11.13 2.35
N ASP A 8 9.74 10.63 1.16
CA ASP A 8 9.31 11.21 -0.14
C ASP A 8 8.02 10.60 -0.69
N LEU A 9 7.37 9.72 0.09
CA LEU A 9 6.19 8.94 -0.30
C LEU A 9 4.90 9.43 0.38
N GLY A 10 4.74 10.70 0.74
CA GLY A 10 3.41 11.17 1.20
C GLY A 10 2.31 10.78 0.19
N PRO A 11 1.06 10.44 0.55
CA PRO A 11 0.41 10.15 1.85
C PRO A 11 0.63 8.72 2.38
N TYR A 12 1.63 8.00 1.88
CA TYR A 12 1.89 6.60 2.21
C TYR A 12 2.89 6.52 3.37
N GLY A 13 2.61 5.67 4.36
CA GLY A 13 3.50 5.41 5.49
C GLY A 13 3.80 3.93 5.60
N PHE A 14 5.07 3.57 5.66
CA PHE A 14 5.50 2.22 6.03
C PHE A 14 5.74 2.18 7.54
N PHE A 15 5.03 1.29 8.22
CA PHE A 15 5.20 1.08 9.65
C PHE A 15 6.14 -0.08 9.87
N GLN A 16 7.26 0.18 10.56
CA GLN A 16 8.19 -0.85 11.01
C GLN A 16 7.91 -1.15 12.49
N GLY A 17 7.32 -2.30 12.79
CA GLY A 17 6.94 -2.68 14.16
C GLY A 17 5.73 -3.61 14.21
N THR A 18 5.00 -3.61 15.32
CA THR A 18 3.68 -4.26 15.43
C THR A 18 2.71 -3.55 14.48
N CYS A 19 2.25 -4.26 13.45
CA CYS A 19 1.18 -3.79 12.60
C CYS A 19 -0.06 -3.49 13.46
N PRO A 20 -0.67 -2.30 13.35
CA PRO A 20 -1.97 -2.09 13.96
C PRO A 20 -2.96 -3.09 13.37
N VAL A 21 -3.87 -3.63 14.20
CA VAL A 21 -4.89 -4.56 13.72
C VAL A 21 -5.75 -3.85 12.69
N ILE A 22 -5.59 -4.21 11.42
CA ILE A 22 -6.38 -3.68 10.32
C ILE A 22 -7.72 -4.40 10.35
N THR A 23 -8.76 -3.71 10.82
CA THR A 23 -10.15 -4.20 10.76
C THR A 23 -10.86 -3.81 9.47
N ALA A 24 -10.18 -3.05 8.60
CA ALA A 24 -10.71 -2.65 7.32
C ALA A 24 -10.86 -3.87 6.38
N PRO A 25 -11.88 -3.89 5.50
CA PRO A 25 -12.05 -4.92 4.51
C PRO A 25 -10.82 -5.02 3.59
N VAL A 26 -10.37 -6.25 3.34
CA VAL A 26 -9.28 -6.53 2.41
C VAL A 26 -9.81 -6.45 0.97
N LEU A 27 -9.05 -5.80 0.09
CA LEU A 27 -9.35 -5.74 -1.34
C LEU A 27 -9.01 -7.08 -2.01
N ASN A 28 -9.92 -7.57 -2.84
CA ASN A 28 -9.69 -8.74 -3.70
C ASN A 28 -9.03 -8.32 -5.02
N VAL A 29 -8.47 -9.31 -5.73
CA VAL A 29 -7.94 -9.14 -7.08
C VAL A 29 -8.99 -8.49 -7.99
N GLY A 30 -8.57 -7.47 -8.76
CA GLY A 30 -9.44 -6.67 -9.62
C GLY A 30 -10.17 -5.53 -8.90
N GLN A 31 -10.08 -5.45 -7.57
CA GLN A 31 -10.63 -4.32 -6.81
C GLN A 31 -9.62 -3.19 -6.68
N LYS A 32 -10.14 -1.97 -6.56
CA LYS A 32 -9.38 -0.76 -6.33
C LYS A 32 -10.03 0.09 -5.25
N ILE A 33 -9.22 0.87 -4.56
CA ILE A 33 -9.64 1.94 -3.66
C ILE A 33 -9.01 3.25 -4.12
N SER A 34 -9.78 4.32 -4.06
CA SER A 34 -9.29 5.67 -4.34
C SER A 34 -9.52 6.54 -3.12
N ALA A 35 -8.46 7.18 -2.62
CA ALA A 35 -8.50 8.08 -1.48
C ALA A 35 -7.65 9.32 -1.80
N ALA A 36 -8.25 10.52 -1.67
CA ALA A 36 -7.67 11.77 -2.14
C ALA A 36 -7.22 11.66 -3.63
N ASN A 37 -5.93 11.80 -3.90
CA ASN A 37 -5.35 11.69 -5.26
C ASN A 37 -4.74 10.31 -5.53
N THR A 38 -4.75 9.44 -4.54
CA THR A 38 -4.16 8.10 -4.61
C THR A 38 -5.20 7.09 -5.06
N THR A 39 -4.87 6.27 -6.04
CA THR A 39 -5.64 5.08 -6.40
C THR A 39 -4.77 3.85 -6.25
N CYS A 40 -5.19 2.91 -5.41
CA CYS A 40 -4.56 1.62 -5.21
C CYS A 40 -5.43 0.52 -5.80
N LEU A 41 -4.82 -0.44 -6.50
CA LEU A 41 -5.50 -1.58 -7.10
C LEU A 41 -4.76 -2.88 -6.80
N VAL A 42 -5.50 -3.98 -6.68
CA VAL A 42 -4.95 -5.31 -6.53
C VAL A 42 -4.98 -6.01 -7.89
N GLY A 43 -3.80 -6.22 -8.46
CA GLY A 43 -3.61 -6.94 -9.73
C GLY A 43 -3.60 -8.46 -9.55
N ALA A 44 -3.33 -9.16 -10.65
CA ALA A 44 -3.02 -10.59 -10.61
C ALA A 44 -1.84 -10.85 -9.64
N ASP A 45 -1.80 -12.06 -9.07
CA ASP A 45 -0.77 -12.48 -8.10
C ASP A 45 -0.74 -11.67 -6.79
N ARG A 46 -1.85 -10.97 -6.47
CA ARG A 46 -1.98 -10.09 -5.28
C ARG A 46 -0.95 -8.96 -5.23
N LEU A 47 -0.44 -8.54 -6.38
CA LEU A 47 0.37 -7.33 -6.50
C LEU A 47 -0.52 -6.11 -6.23
N THR A 48 -0.14 -5.27 -5.28
CA THR A 48 -0.88 -4.03 -5.00
C THR A 48 -0.13 -2.87 -5.63
N ALA A 49 -0.72 -2.20 -6.62
CA ALA A 49 -0.15 -1.02 -7.24
C ALA A 49 -0.89 0.22 -6.76
N CYS A 50 -0.17 1.23 -6.27
CA CYS A 50 -0.72 2.51 -5.89
C CYS A 50 -0.15 3.61 -6.78
N ILE A 51 -1.01 4.45 -7.33
CA ILE A 51 -0.65 5.55 -8.21
C ILE A 51 -1.26 6.85 -7.71
N ASP A 52 -0.49 7.93 -7.79
CA ASP A 52 -0.96 9.31 -7.73
C ASP A 52 -0.75 9.92 -9.12
N PRO A 53 -1.81 10.08 -9.93
CA PRO A 53 -1.70 10.61 -11.27
C PRO A 53 -1.45 12.12 -11.30
N ILE A 54 -1.68 12.84 -10.19
CA ILE A 54 -1.43 14.29 -10.12
C ILE A 54 0.07 14.54 -9.94
N LEU A 55 0.70 13.81 -9.02
CA LEU A 55 2.14 13.91 -8.79
C LEU A 55 2.97 13.03 -9.73
N HIS A 56 2.33 12.23 -10.58
CA HIS A 56 2.96 11.27 -11.49
C HIS A 56 3.91 10.30 -10.77
N ARG A 57 3.50 9.82 -9.60
CA ARG A 57 4.26 8.88 -8.76
C ARG A 57 3.45 7.64 -8.50
N GLY A 58 4.13 6.54 -8.26
CA GLY A 58 3.49 5.29 -7.87
C GLY A 58 4.50 4.28 -7.39
N PHE A 59 3.99 3.24 -6.76
CA PHE A 59 4.77 2.10 -6.31
C PHE A 59 3.95 0.83 -6.43
N VAL A 60 4.65 -0.29 -6.49
CA VAL A 60 4.05 -1.63 -6.47
C VAL A 60 4.54 -2.34 -5.22
N LEU A 61 3.61 -2.87 -4.45
CA LEU A 61 3.88 -3.76 -3.33
C LEU A 61 3.65 -5.19 -3.79
N GLN A 62 4.68 -6.00 -3.61
CA GLN A 62 4.61 -7.44 -3.75
C GLN A 62 4.71 -8.05 -2.36
N SER A 63 3.77 -8.93 -2.01
CA SER A 63 3.85 -9.62 -0.73
C SER A 63 5.15 -10.43 -0.68
N SER A 64 5.93 -10.31 0.38
CA SER A 64 7.19 -11.05 0.55
C SER A 64 7.01 -12.55 0.87
N GLY A 65 5.77 -13.06 0.80
CA GLY A 65 5.44 -14.45 1.11
C GLY A 65 5.19 -14.73 2.61
N SER A 66 5.39 -13.76 3.50
CA SER A 66 5.00 -13.85 4.91
C SER A 66 3.61 -13.23 5.11
N TRP A 67 2.66 -14.04 5.59
CA TRP A 67 1.23 -13.70 5.70
C TRP A 67 0.76 -13.55 7.15
N THR A 68 1.68 -13.30 8.08
CA THR A 68 1.30 -12.91 9.44
C THR A 68 1.06 -11.41 9.44
N PHE A 69 -0.21 -11.02 9.47
CA PHE A 69 -0.64 -9.64 9.73
C PHE A 69 -0.35 -9.26 11.17
#